data_AF-A0A1H6ZVE1-F1
#
_entry.id   AF-A0A1H6ZVE1-F1
#
_cell.length_a   1.000
_cell.length_b   1.000
_cell.length_c   1.000
_cell.angle_alpha   90.00
_cell.angle_beta   90.00
_cell.angle_gamma   90.00
#
_symmetry.space_group_name_H-M   'P 1'
#
loop_
_entity.id
_entity.type
_entity.pdbx_description
1 polymer ?
#
loop_
_entity_poly.entity_id
_entity_poly.type
_entity_poly.pdbx_seq_one_letter_code
_entity_poly.pdbx_strand_id
1 'polypeptide(L)'
;MTNDLYGKDRPRLMERLGRLLGSTTYRTADSGGGEPFAARWLTSEARMLVALKMAALHPRDVGPWIVYSIALRVDDREREIVTWLADKLIAGTGPIGKRNASRMLVVAMASYRLAVHGVEPKRPKLRPVDFEGLVNIGAGWLWMKCESTLDRAEYAERSSGESRERAA
;
A
#
# COMPACT_ATOMS: atom_id res chain seq x y z
N MET A 1 -4.84 -18.37 -14.04
CA MET A 1 -3.71 -17.93 -13.18
C MET A 1 -4.11 -16.61 -12.53
N THR A 2 -4.72 -16.64 -11.34
CA THR A 2 -5.28 -15.43 -10.69
C THR A 2 -4.95 -15.35 -9.19
N ASN A 3 -4.33 -16.38 -8.61
CA ASN A 3 -4.15 -16.51 -7.15
C ASN A 3 -2.73 -16.16 -6.65
N ASP A 4 -1.78 -15.85 -7.55
CA ASP A 4 -0.38 -15.73 -7.15
C ASP A 4 -0.02 -14.38 -6.50
N LEU A 5 -0.64 -13.26 -6.91
CA LEU A 5 -0.33 -11.92 -6.39
C LEU A 5 -0.78 -11.73 -4.93
N TYR A 6 -1.94 -12.27 -4.54
CA TYR A 6 -2.44 -12.13 -3.17
C TYR A 6 -1.89 -13.22 -2.23
N GLY A 7 -1.53 -14.39 -2.77
CA GLY A 7 -1.11 -15.55 -1.98
C GLY A 7 0.37 -15.57 -1.62
N LYS A 8 1.28 -15.26 -2.56
CA LYS A 8 2.73 -15.47 -2.37
C LYS A 8 3.45 -14.30 -1.69
N ASP A 9 3.10 -13.07 -2.04
CA ASP A 9 3.83 -11.88 -1.57
C ASP A 9 3.25 -11.29 -0.29
N ARG A 10 2.02 -11.68 0.07
CA ARG A 10 1.31 -11.17 1.25
C ARG A 10 1.96 -11.56 2.58
N PRO A 11 2.43 -12.79 2.82
CA PRO A 11 3.15 -13.11 4.06
C PRO A 11 4.40 -12.27 4.25
N ARG A 12 5.19 -12.07 3.19
CA ARG A 12 6.38 -11.20 3.21
C ARG A 12 6.00 -9.74 3.47
N LEU A 13 4.92 -9.25 2.86
CA LEU A 13 4.39 -7.92 3.14
C LEU A 13 4.01 -7.78 4.62
N MET A 14 3.26 -8.73 5.17
CA MET A 14 2.82 -8.71 6.57
C MET A 14 4.00 -8.78 7.54
N GLU A 15 5.06 -9.51 7.20
CA GLU A 15 6.30 -9.53 7.98
C GLU A 15 7.01 -8.16 7.99
N ARG A 16 7.07 -7.49 6.85
CA ARG A 16 7.62 -6.11 6.73
C ARG A 16 6.78 -5.10 7.52
N LEU A 17 5.47 -5.22 7.45
CA LEU A 17 4.54 -4.41 8.25
C LEU A 17 4.70 -4.69 9.74
N GLY A 18 4.85 -5.96 10.13
CA GLY A 18 5.11 -6.37 11.50
C GLY A 18 6.42 -5.80 12.04
N ARG A 19 7.45 -5.67 11.19
CA ARG A 19 8.70 -4.96 11.52
C ARG A 19 8.46 -3.47 11.77
N LEU A 20 7.75 -2.79 10.87
CA LEU A 20 7.39 -1.36 11.03
C LEU A 20 6.49 -1.09 12.25
N LEU A 21 5.64 -2.06 12.63
CA LEU A 21 4.79 -1.97 13.82
C LEU A 21 5.55 -2.29 15.14
N GLY A 22 6.84 -2.64 15.06
CA GLY A 22 7.67 -3.02 16.22
C GLY A 22 7.37 -4.41 16.79
N SER A 23 6.65 -5.26 16.05
CA SER A 23 6.09 -6.52 16.53
C SER A 23 6.88 -7.79 16.18
N THR A 24 8.00 -7.70 15.45
CA THR A 24 8.93 -8.84 15.34
C THR A 24 10.08 -8.65 16.33
N THR A 25 10.20 -9.60 17.24
CA THR A 25 11.15 -9.75 18.37
C THR A 25 12.63 -9.76 18.00
N TYR A 26 13.11 -8.81 17.20
CA TYR A 26 14.54 -8.52 17.09
C TYR A 26 14.82 -7.20 17.81
N ARG A 27 14.83 -7.27 19.14
CA ARG A 27 15.59 -6.32 19.94
C ARG A 27 17.06 -6.61 19.64
N THR A 28 17.70 -5.78 18.82
CA THR A 28 19.16 -5.66 18.90
C THR A 28 19.47 -5.23 20.34
N ALA A 29 20.25 -6.06 21.03
CA ALA A 29 20.54 -5.93 22.45
C ALA A 29 21.20 -4.59 22.83
N ASP A 30 21.66 -3.80 21.85
CA ASP A 30 22.39 -2.55 22.06
C ASP A 30 21.56 -1.27 21.85
N SER A 31 20.28 -1.35 21.49
CA SER A 31 19.44 -0.15 21.32
C SER A 31 18.87 0.37 22.65
N GLY A 32 19.75 0.77 23.56
CA GLY A 32 19.44 1.46 24.83
C GLY A 32 18.92 2.90 24.67
N GLY A 33 18.47 3.29 23.48
CA GLY A 33 17.88 4.59 23.21
C GLY A 33 16.36 4.51 23.31
N GLY A 34 15.81 4.76 24.51
CA GLY A 34 14.36 4.78 24.71
C GLY A 34 13.66 5.67 23.68
N GLU A 35 12.45 5.27 23.27
CA GLU A 35 11.66 6.00 22.28
C GLU A 35 11.57 7.50 22.59
N PRO A 36 11.63 8.39 21.57
CA PRO A 36 11.43 9.81 21.76
C PRO A 36 10.16 10.06 22.59
N PHE A 37 10.19 11.01 23.53
CA PHE A 37 9.10 11.26 24.48
C PHE A 37 7.72 11.39 23.82
N ALA A 38 7.64 11.95 22.61
CA ALA A 38 6.40 12.07 21.82
C ALA A 38 5.91 10.75 21.19
N ALA A 39 6.83 9.84 20.83
CA ALA A 39 6.50 8.54 20.23
C ALA A 39 5.96 7.53 21.27
N ARG A 40 6.30 7.72 22.55
CA ARG A 40 5.81 6.90 23.67
C ARG A 40 4.29 6.93 23.85
N TRP A 41 3.64 8.00 23.38
CA TRP A 41 2.19 8.19 23.48
C TRP A 41 1.42 7.76 22.22
N LEU A 42 2.12 7.42 21.14
CA LEU A 42 1.51 6.97 19.89
C LEU A 42 1.37 5.44 19.90
N THR A 43 0.19 4.94 19.54
CA THR A 43 -0.02 3.51 19.28
C THR A 43 0.86 3.04 18.11
N SER A 44 1.15 1.74 18.02
CA SER A 44 1.96 1.18 16.93
C SER A 44 1.39 1.52 15.55
N GLU A 45 0.08 1.52 15.41
CA GLU A 45 -0.63 1.89 14.18
C GLU A 45 -0.39 3.36 13.81
N ALA A 46 -0.44 4.26 14.80
CA ALA A 46 -0.17 5.68 14.60
C ALA A 46 1.28 5.93 14.19
N ARG A 47 2.24 5.18 14.75
CA ARG A 47 3.66 5.26 14.37
C ARG A 47 3.89 4.79 12.94
N MET A 48 3.31 3.65 12.57
CA MET A 48 3.38 3.13 11.20
C MET A 48 2.79 4.15 10.21
N LEU A 49 1.63 4.73 10.52
CA LEU A 49 1.03 5.74 9.65
C LEU A 49 1.93 6.99 9.52
N VAL A 50 2.55 7.45 10.61
CA VAL A 50 3.50 8.56 10.59
C VAL A 50 4.73 8.22 9.73
N ALA A 51 5.33 7.04 9.88
CA ALA A 51 6.46 6.59 9.08
C ALA A 51 6.11 6.55 7.58
N LEU A 52 4.96 5.96 7.24
CA LEU A 52 4.46 5.92 5.86
C LEU A 52 4.16 7.32 5.31
N LYS A 53 3.66 8.23 6.15
CA LYS A 53 3.38 9.62 5.75
C LYS A 53 4.65 10.42 5.51
N MET A 54 5.66 10.28 6.36
CA MET A 54 6.97 10.88 6.15
C MET A 54 7.67 10.33 4.91
N ALA A 55 7.41 9.07 4.56
CA ALA A 55 7.94 8.45 3.36
C ALA A 55 7.25 8.93 2.06
N ALA A 56 6.13 9.64 2.11
CA ALA A 56 5.35 10.05 0.94
C ALA A 56 6.13 10.98 0.00
N LEU A 57 6.10 10.73 -1.31
CA LEU A 57 6.82 11.56 -2.30
C LEU A 57 6.17 12.91 -2.53
N HIS A 58 4.84 12.96 -2.42
CA HIS A 58 4.04 14.17 -2.64
C HIS A 58 2.70 14.05 -1.93
N PRO A 59 1.97 15.17 -1.69
CA PRO A 59 0.70 15.15 -0.95
C PRO A 59 -0.39 14.23 -1.52
N ARG A 60 -0.35 13.96 -2.83
CA ARG A 60 -1.29 13.05 -3.52
C ARG A 60 -0.83 11.59 -3.59
N ASP A 61 0.20 11.21 -2.82
CA ASP A 61 0.73 9.84 -2.84
C ASP A 61 -0.24 8.94 -2.09
N VAL A 62 -0.82 7.98 -2.81
CA VAL A 62 -1.79 7.03 -2.26
C VAL A 62 -1.13 5.81 -1.62
N GLY A 63 0.17 5.60 -1.85
CA GLY A 63 0.92 4.46 -1.33
C GLY A 63 0.75 4.24 0.19
N PRO A 64 0.93 5.28 1.03
CA PRO A 64 0.71 5.18 2.48
C PRO A 64 -0.68 4.69 2.86
N TRP A 65 -1.70 5.10 2.11
CA TRP A 65 -3.09 4.73 2.38
C TRP A 65 -3.41 3.29 1.95
N ILE A 66 -2.79 2.82 0.87
CA ILE A 66 -2.89 1.42 0.45
C ILE A 66 -2.30 0.52 1.53
N VAL A 67 -1.10 0.86 2.01
CA VAL A 67 -0.43 0.13 3.10
C VAL A 67 -1.29 0.10 4.35
N TYR A 68 -1.80 1.26 4.78
CA TYR A 68 -2.68 1.39 5.93
C TYR A 68 -3.95 0.52 5.81
N SER A 69 -4.60 0.54 4.64
CA SER A 69 -5.81 -0.26 4.39
C SER A 69 -5.52 -1.77 4.45
N ILE A 70 -4.36 -2.20 3.93
CA ILE A 70 -3.94 -3.61 3.98
C ILE A 70 -3.65 -4.05 5.41
N ALA A 71 -2.91 -3.23 6.16
CA ALA A 71 -2.43 -3.54 7.50
C ALA A 71 -3.57 -3.57 8.53
N LEU A 72 -4.41 -2.54 8.53
CA LEU A 72 -5.43 -2.36 9.56
C LEU A 72 -6.82 -2.82 9.13
N ARG A 73 -7.01 -3.17 7.85
CA ARG A 73 -8.33 -3.49 7.28
C ARG A 73 -9.34 -2.35 7.43
N VAL A 74 -8.86 -1.12 7.28
CA VAL A 74 -9.65 0.12 7.37
C VAL A 74 -9.61 0.86 6.04
N ASP A 75 -10.78 1.16 5.49
CA ASP A 75 -10.96 1.64 4.11
C ASP A 75 -11.29 3.14 4.01
N ASP A 76 -10.89 3.94 5.02
CA ASP A 76 -11.21 5.38 5.13
C ASP A 76 -10.79 6.23 3.92
N ARG A 77 -9.86 5.73 3.10
CA ARG A 77 -9.31 6.39 1.91
C ARG A 77 -9.51 5.59 0.63
N GLU A 78 -10.44 4.63 0.64
CA GLU A 78 -10.80 3.82 -0.53
C GLU A 78 -11.14 4.71 -1.72
N ARG A 79 -11.96 5.74 -1.52
CA ARG A 79 -12.39 6.65 -2.59
C ARG A 79 -11.20 7.33 -3.26
N GLU A 80 -10.23 7.83 -2.50
CA GLU A 80 -9.03 8.46 -3.05
C GLU A 80 -8.16 7.45 -3.81
N ILE A 81 -7.97 6.24 -3.28
CA ILE A 81 -7.17 5.20 -3.93
C ILE A 81 -7.82 4.76 -5.23
N VAL A 82 -9.13 4.50 -5.22
CA VAL A 82 -9.90 4.07 -6.40
C VAL A 82 -9.93 5.16 -7.46
N THR A 83 -10.13 6.42 -7.08
CA THR A 83 -10.13 7.54 -8.02
C THR A 83 -8.76 7.73 -8.66
N TRP A 84 -7.70 7.69 -7.84
CA TRP A 84 -6.32 7.74 -8.33
C TRP A 84 -6.03 6.61 -9.32
N LEU A 85 -6.46 5.38 -9.00
CA LEU A 85 -6.23 4.23 -9.87
C LEU A 85 -7.03 4.36 -11.18
N ALA A 86 -8.28 4.79 -11.11
CA ALA A 86 -9.10 5.02 -12.30
C ALA A 86 -8.46 6.05 -13.24
N ASP A 87 -7.92 7.15 -12.70
CA ASP A 87 -7.18 8.14 -13.50
C ASP A 87 -5.96 7.52 -14.19
N LYS A 88 -5.24 6.63 -13.50
CA LYS A 88 -4.09 5.91 -14.09
C LYS A 88 -4.51 4.93 -15.17
N LEU A 89 -5.61 4.20 -14.96
CA LEU A 89 -6.15 3.27 -15.97
C LEU A 89 -6.65 4.03 -17.20
N ILE A 90 -7.33 5.17 -17.02
CA ILE A 90 -7.75 6.05 -18.11
C ILE A 90 -6.54 6.56 -18.88
N ALA A 91 -5.50 7.02 -18.18
CA ALA A 91 -4.26 7.48 -18.81
C ALA A 91 -3.57 6.35 -19.60
N GLY A 92 -3.47 5.15 -19.03
CA GLY A 92 -2.82 4.00 -19.66
C GLY A 92 -3.57 3.43 -20.87
N THR A 93 -4.90 3.55 -20.90
CA THR A 93 -5.75 3.06 -22.01
C THR A 93 -6.10 4.15 -23.03
N GLY A 94 -5.63 5.38 -22.83
CA GLY A 94 -5.74 6.47 -23.78
C GLY A 94 -7.18 6.86 -24.13
N PRO A 95 -7.50 7.12 -25.43
CA PRO A 95 -8.83 7.58 -25.84
C PRO A 95 -9.97 6.62 -25.47
N ILE A 96 -9.71 5.31 -25.44
CA ILE A 96 -10.71 4.29 -25.08
C ILE A 96 -11.07 4.41 -23.60
N GLY A 97 -10.06 4.60 -22.73
CA GLY A 97 -10.25 4.84 -21.31
C GLY A 97 -11.10 6.08 -21.05
N LYS A 98 -10.79 7.18 -21.73
CA LYS A 98 -11.54 8.44 -21.60
C LYS A 98 -13.02 8.28 -21.97
N ARG A 99 -13.32 7.57 -23.06
CA ARG A 99 -14.70 7.27 -23.48
C ARG A 99 -15.45 6.36 -22.50
N ASN A 100 -14.73 5.60 -21.68
CA ASN A 100 -15.29 4.62 -20.74
C ASN A 100 -14.93 4.95 -19.29
N ALA A 101 -14.77 6.23 -18.94
CA ALA A 101 -14.27 6.65 -17.63
C ALA A 101 -15.07 6.06 -16.45
N SER A 102 -16.39 5.98 -16.55
CA SER A 102 -17.25 5.35 -15.54
C SER A 102 -16.96 3.86 -15.35
N ARG A 103 -16.63 3.14 -16.43
CA ARG A 103 -16.24 1.72 -16.35
C ARG A 103 -14.84 1.56 -15.77
N MET A 104 -13.94 2.51 -16.00
CA MET A 104 -12.61 2.49 -15.38
C MET A 104 -12.68 2.65 -13.86
N LEU A 105 -13.64 3.40 -13.33
CA LEU A 105 -13.91 3.43 -11.88
C LEU A 105 -14.36 2.06 -11.35
N VAL A 106 -15.22 1.34 -12.08
CA VAL A 106 -15.65 -0.02 -11.69
C VAL A 106 -14.47 -0.99 -11.68
N VAL A 107 -13.61 -0.92 -12.70
CA VAL A 107 -12.37 -1.71 -12.75
C VAL A 107 -11.45 -1.36 -11.59
N ALA A 108 -11.22 -0.07 -11.33
CA ALA A 108 -10.36 0.38 -10.23
C ALA A 108 -10.88 -0.10 -8.86
N MET A 109 -12.19 -0.05 -8.65
CA MET A 109 -12.85 -0.58 -7.45
C MET A 109 -12.61 -2.09 -7.30
N ALA A 110 -12.79 -2.85 -8.38
CA ALA A 110 -12.53 -4.28 -8.41
C ALA A 110 -11.05 -4.60 -8.15
N SER A 111 -10.11 -3.84 -8.72
CA SER A 111 -8.67 -3.94 -8.45
C SER A 111 -8.32 -3.67 -7.00
N TYR A 112 -8.92 -2.63 -6.40
CA TYR A 112 -8.72 -2.32 -4.99
C TYR A 112 -9.15 -3.48 -4.10
N ARG A 113 -10.36 -4.02 -4.35
CA ARG A 113 -10.88 -5.16 -3.59
C ARG A 113 -10.02 -6.41 -3.71
N LEU A 114 -9.52 -6.69 -4.90
CA LEU A 114 -8.60 -7.80 -5.14
C LEU A 114 -7.27 -7.57 -4.41
N ALA A 115 -6.66 -6.40 -4.53
CA ALA A 115 -5.35 -6.12 -3.95
C ALA A 115 -5.37 -6.04 -2.41
N VAL A 116 -6.35 -5.32 -1.84
CA VAL A 116 -6.40 -5.03 -0.40
C VAL A 116 -7.08 -6.15 0.37
N HIS A 117 -8.22 -6.64 -0.12
CA HIS A 117 -9.05 -7.63 0.59
C HIS A 117 -8.91 -9.06 0.06
N GLY A 118 -8.32 -9.25 -1.12
CA GLY A 118 -8.25 -10.58 -1.75
C GLY A 118 -9.59 -11.06 -2.27
N VAL A 119 -10.53 -10.14 -2.46
CA VAL A 119 -11.87 -10.46 -2.94
C VAL A 119 -11.83 -10.53 -4.45
N GLU A 120 -12.11 -11.71 -5.00
CA GLU A 120 -12.17 -11.87 -6.44
C GLU A 120 -13.30 -11.02 -7.04
N PRO A 121 -13.02 -10.32 -8.15
CA PRO A 121 -14.01 -9.45 -8.77
C PRO A 121 -15.10 -10.30 -9.44
N LYS A 122 -16.36 -9.88 -9.30
CA LYS A 122 -17.47 -10.51 -10.01
C LYS A 122 -17.35 -10.22 -11.51
N ARG A 123 -17.09 -11.26 -12.28
CA ARG A 123 -16.89 -11.18 -13.74
C ARG A 123 -18.17 -10.69 -14.44
N PRO A 124 -18.08 -9.70 -15.35
CA PRO A 124 -19.22 -9.28 -16.15
C PRO A 124 -19.57 -10.35 -17.19
N LYS A 125 -20.85 -10.40 -17.59
CA LYS A 125 -21.32 -11.32 -18.64
C LYS A 125 -20.71 -11.02 -20.02
N LEU A 126 -20.40 -9.75 -20.28
CA LEU A 126 -19.82 -9.29 -21.54
C LEU A 126 -18.33 -9.01 -21.33
N ARG A 127 -17.50 -9.57 -22.22
CA ARG A 127 -16.03 -9.39 -22.25
C ARG A 127 -15.35 -9.60 -20.88
N PRO A 128 -15.53 -10.78 -20.25
CA PRO A 128 -14.94 -11.07 -18.95
C PRO A 128 -13.40 -11.02 -18.97
N VAL A 129 -12.77 -11.43 -20.09
CA VAL A 129 -11.31 -11.47 -20.23
C VAL A 129 -10.68 -10.08 -20.15
N ASP A 130 -11.21 -9.10 -20.90
CA ASP A 130 -10.71 -7.73 -20.88
C ASP A 130 -10.85 -7.09 -19.48
N PHE A 131 -11.98 -7.36 -18.83
CA PHE A 131 -12.24 -6.88 -17.48
C PHE A 131 -11.26 -7.49 -16.47
N GLU A 132 -11.09 -8.81 -16.47
CA GLU A 132 -10.13 -9.50 -15.59
C GLU A 132 -8.69 -9.03 -15.83
N GLY A 133 -8.31 -8.87 -17.10
CA GLY A 133 -6.99 -8.34 -17.47
C GLY A 133 -6.75 -6.97 -16.87
N LEU A 134 -7.69 -6.04 -17.03
CA LEU A 134 -7.57 -4.69 -16.46
C LEU A 134 -7.59 -4.71 -14.93
N VAL A 135 -8.40 -5.56 -14.30
CA VAL A 135 -8.45 -5.68 -12.85
C VAL A 135 -7.13 -6.18 -12.28
N ASN A 136 -6.53 -7.19 -12.91
CA ASN A 136 -5.23 -7.73 -12.51
C ASN A 136 -4.10 -6.71 -12.69
N ILE A 137 -4.09 -5.97 -13.79
CA ILE A 137 -3.13 -4.87 -14.03
C ILE A 137 -3.27 -3.81 -12.92
N GLY A 138 -4.50 -3.38 -12.63
CA GLY A 138 -4.75 -2.39 -11.58
C GLY A 138 -4.34 -2.88 -10.19
N ALA A 139 -4.60 -4.15 -9.87
CA ALA A 139 -4.18 -4.75 -8.61
C ALA A 139 -2.64 -4.81 -8.51
N GLY A 140 -1.95 -5.17 -9.59
CA GLY A 140 -0.49 -5.15 -9.67
C GLY A 140 0.09 -3.75 -9.43
N TRP A 141 -0.52 -2.70 -9.99
CA TRP A 141 -0.09 -1.32 -9.73
C TRP A 141 -0.25 -0.89 -8.27
N LEU A 142 -1.34 -1.29 -7.61
CA LEU A 142 -1.54 -1.02 -6.18
C LEU A 142 -0.46 -1.73 -5.34
N TRP A 143 -0.13 -2.97 -5.70
CA TRP A 143 0.95 -3.73 -5.05
C TRP A 143 2.32 -3.08 -5.23
N MET A 144 2.70 -2.72 -6.46
CA MET A 144 3.95 -1.99 -6.72
C MET A 144 4.04 -0.68 -5.94
N LYS A 145 2.91 0.04 -5.79
CA LYS A 145 2.86 1.26 -4.97
C LYS A 145 2.99 0.99 -3.49
N CYS A 146 2.40 -0.10 -3.00
CA CYS A 146 2.56 -0.56 -1.63
C CYS A 146 4.04 -0.85 -1.33
N GLU A 147 4.69 -1.68 -2.14
CA GLU A 147 6.09 -2.07 -1.97
C GLU A 147 7.04 -0.87 -2.02
N SER A 148 6.88 -0.01 -3.04
CA SER A 148 7.64 1.23 -3.18
C SER A 148 7.51 2.16 -1.96
N THR A 149 6.35 2.15 -1.29
CA THR A 149 6.13 2.97 -0.10
C THR A 149 6.83 2.37 1.11
N LEU A 150 6.78 1.04 1.25
CA LEU A 150 7.48 0.33 2.31
C LEU A 150 8.98 0.44 2.18
N ASP A 151 9.53 0.31 0.97
CA ASP A 151 10.97 0.48 0.72
C ASP A 151 11.44 1.87 1.19
N ARG A 152 10.66 2.91 0.89
CA ARG A 152 10.95 4.29 1.32
C ARG A 152 10.85 4.45 2.84
N ALA A 153 9.82 3.87 3.46
CA ALA A 153 9.63 3.94 4.90
C ALA A 153 10.76 3.22 5.65
N GLU A 154 11.12 2.00 5.21
CA GLU A 154 12.22 1.23 5.77
C GLU A 154 13.57 1.94 5.58
N TYR A 155 13.80 2.57 4.43
CA TYR A 155 15.00 3.38 4.20
C TYR A 155 15.07 4.58 5.16
N ALA A 156 13.96 5.30 5.33
CA ALA A 156 13.89 6.46 6.21
C ALA A 156 14.14 6.10 7.70
N GLU A 157 13.66 4.94 8.15
CA GLU A 157 13.95 4.45 9.51
C GLU A 157 15.44 4.12 9.70
N ARG A 158 16.06 3.43 8.74
CA ARG A 158 17.50 3.09 8.79
C ARG A 158 18.37 4.34 8.81
N SER A 159 18.13 5.30 7.92
CA SER A 159 18.90 6.54 7.86
C SER A 159 18.73 7.40 9.13
N SER A 160 17.56 7.33 9.76
CA SER A 160 17.30 8.03 11.02
C SER A 160 18.01 7.38 12.22
N GLY A 161 18.21 6.06 12.19
CA GLY A 161 19.01 5.32 13.17
C GLY A 161 20.50 5.64 13.09
N GLU A 162 21.08 5.58 11.89
CA GLU A 162 22.50 5.88 11.65
C GLU A 162 22.88 7.33 12.01
N SER A 163 21.98 8.29 11.75
CA SER A 163 22.18 9.69 12.13
C SER A 163 22.15 9.91 13.64
N ARG A 164 21.46 9.04 14.40
CA ARG A 164 21.40 9.11 15.86
C ARG A 164 22.64 8.48 16.51
N GLU A 165 23.16 7.39 15.95
CA GLU A 165 24.40 6.76 16.43
C GLU A 165 25.63 7.63 16.23
N ARG A 166 25.66 8.47 15.19
CA ARG A 166 26.76 9.43 14.96
C ARG A 166 26.71 10.68 15.84
N ALA A 167 25.56 10.94 16.46
CA ALA A 167 25.33 12.11 17.31
C ALA A 167 25.36 11.78 18.82
N ALA A 168 25.50 10.49 19.16
CA ALA A 168 25.69 9.96 20.51
C ALA A 168 27.17 9.66 20.76
#